data_AF-A0A1Q7SWB5-F1
#
_entry.id   AF-A0A1Q7SWB5-F1
#
_cell.length_a   1.000
_cell.length_b   1.000
_cell.length_c   1.000
_cell.angle_alpha   90.00
_cell.angle_beta   90.00
_cell.angle_gamma   90.00
#
_symmetry.space_group_name_H-M   'P 1'
#
loop_
_entity.id
_entity.type
_entity.pdbx_description
1 polymer ?
#
loop_
_entity_poly.entity_id
_entity_poly.type
_entity_poly.pdbx_seq_one_letter_code
_entity_poly.pdbx_strand_id
1 'polypeptide(L)'
;MKSMALLGVLGLLAAFSCFAQTKKPEDTASSLSAGLERMPESLEARFALSAAPPHLRDAATVYLLDPAKGYVLNRKGSNGVSCIVVRSDWQWTNHPFRDDIFWAVCYDAEGSKTLLQDYLAAAELRAPGWTRSKRTRKSPSGLALPRILIRLVWEFPTCWHRSCAAFPALAP
;
A
#
# COMPACT_ATOMS: atom_id res chain seq x y z
N MET A 1 -61.47 -56.54 -22.04
CA MET A 1 -60.27 -57.25 -22.51
C MET A 1 -59.77 -56.60 -23.79
N LYS A 2 -58.64 -55.87 -23.71
CA LYS A 2 -57.79 -55.32 -24.77
C LYS A 2 -56.78 -54.41 -24.04
N SER A 3 -55.63 -54.98 -23.69
CA SER A 3 -54.35 -54.79 -24.40
C SER A 3 -53.94 -53.32 -24.45
N MET A 4 -53.03 -52.90 -23.56
CA MET A 4 -51.57 -52.96 -23.80
C MET A 4 -51.12 -51.79 -24.67
N ALA A 5 -50.74 -50.71 -24.01
CA ALA A 5 -49.84 -49.69 -24.54
C ALA A 5 -49.11 -49.05 -23.35
N LEU A 6 -48.26 -49.89 -22.74
CA LEU A 6 -47.01 -49.47 -22.12
C LEU A 6 -46.13 -48.87 -23.23
N LEU A 7 -45.23 -47.95 -22.88
CA LEU A 7 -44.25 -47.25 -23.74
C LEU A 7 -44.80 -46.04 -24.50
N GLY A 8 -44.59 -44.84 -23.93
CA GLY A 8 -44.80 -43.61 -24.70
C GLY A 8 -44.67 -42.28 -23.97
N VAL A 9 -44.40 -42.23 -22.65
CA VAL A 9 -44.30 -40.93 -21.95
C VAL A 9 -43.10 -40.83 -20.99
N LEU A 10 -42.24 -41.86 -20.89
CA LEU A 10 -41.00 -41.79 -20.11
C LEU A 10 -39.84 -41.18 -20.91
N GLY A 11 -40.11 -40.07 -21.61
CA GLY A 11 -39.19 -39.42 -22.54
C GLY A 11 -39.23 -37.90 -22.47
N LEU A 12 -39.69 -37.33 -21.35
CA LEU A 12 -39.73 -35.87 -21.13
C LEU A 12 -39.30 -35.51 -19.70
N LEU A 13 -38.28 -36.18 -19.18
CA LEU A 13 -37.71 -35.98 -17.84
C LEU A 13 -36.19 -35.75 -17.87
N ALA A 14 -35.66 -35.09 -18.91
CA ALA A 14 -34.23 -34.85 -19.06
C ALA A 14 -33.88 -33.47 -19.63
N ALA A 15 -34.53 -32.39 -19.17
CA ALA A 15 -34.11 -31.02 -19.54
C ALA A 15 -34.39 -29.92 -18.49
N PHE A 16 -34.65 -30.27 -17.23
CA PHE A 16 -34.65 -29.30 -16.11
C PHE A 16 -33.47 -29.54 -15.16
N SER A 17 -32.32 -29.91 -15.73
CA SER A 17 -31.03 -29.85 -15.04
C SER A 17 -30.59 -28.40 -14.99
N CYS A 18 -30.78 -27.76 -13.84
CA CYS A 18 -29.88 -26.76 -13.27
C CYS A 18 -29.27 -25.77 -14.28
N PHE A 19 -30.00 -24.72 -14.65
CA PHE A 19 -29.34 -23.45 -14.97
C PHE A 19 -28.84 -22.84 -13.66
N ALA A 20 -27.81 -23.46 -13.07
CA ALA A 20 -26.85 -22.72 -12.28
C ALA A 20 -26.34 -21.64 -13.23
N GLN A 21 -26.72 -20.38 -12.97
CA GLN A 21 -26.09 -19.27 -13.65
C GLN A 21 -24.60 -19.36 -13.35
N THR A 22 -23.85 -19.96 -14.26
CA THR A 22 -22.45 -19.63 -14.45
C THR A 22 -22.48 -18.16 -14.85
N LYS A 23 -22.50 -17.28 -13.84
CA LYS A 23 -21.82 -16.00 -13.96
C LYS A 23 -20.43 -16.40 -14.43
N LYS A 24 -20.21 -16.21 -15.73
CA LYS A 24 -18.87 -16.06 -16.28
C LYS A 24 -18.16 -15.17 -15.24
N PRO A 25 -17.00 -15.54 -14.70
CA PRO A 25 -16.11 -14.50 -14.23
C PRO A 25 -15.84 -13.70 -15.51
N GLU A 26 -16.70 -12.70 -15.73
CA GLU A 26 -16.30 -11.48 -16.38
C GLU A 26 -15.07 -11.12 -15.58
N ASP A 27 -13.91 -11.43 -16.17
CA ASP A 27 -12.67 -10.79 -15.84
C ASP A 27 -13.06 -9.35 -15.66
N THR A 28 -13.20 -8.98 -14.39
CA THR A 28 -13.19 -7.62 -13.94
C THR A 28 -11.75 -7.25 -14.24
N ALA A 29 -11.48 -7.02 -15.53
CA ALA A 29 -10.47 -6.13 -16.01
C ALA A 29 -10.82 -4.84 -15.33
N SER A 30 -10.28 -4.78 -14.11
CA SER A 30 -10.09 -3.67 -13.21
C SER A 30 -10.32 -2.41 -14.00
N SER A 31 -11.41 -1.73 -13.67
CA SER A 31 -11.76 -0.41 -14.15
C SER A 31 -10.50 0.39 -14.46
N LEU A 32 -10.11 0.45 -15.74
CA LEU A 32 -8.96 1.21 -16.21
C LEU A 32 -9.27 2.71 -16.22
N SER A 33 -9.92 3.23 -15.17
CA SER A 33 -10.20 4.66 -15.02
C SER A 33 -10.30 5.21 -13.59
N ALA A 34 -10.06 4.45 -12.52
CA ALA A 34 -10.34 4.96 -11.17
C ALA A 34 -9.03 5.31 -10.43
N GLY A 35 -8.89 6.57 -10.00
CA GLY A 35 -7.76 7.01 -9.18
C GLY A 35 -7.60 6.18 -7.90
N LEU A 36 -6.42 6.27 -7.28
CA LEU A 36 -6.09 5.55 -6.05
C LEU A 36 -7.21 5.72 -5.00
N GLU A 37 -7.75 4.61 -4.48
CA GLU A 37 -8.84 4.68 -3.49
C GLU A 37 -8.36 5.41 -2.22
N ARG A 38 -9.14 6.38 -1.72
CA ARG A 38 -8.75 7.15 -0.54
C ARG A 38 -8.98 6.34 0.73
N MET A 39 -7.96 6.27 1.58
CA MET A 39 -8.12 5.71 2.92
C MET A 39 -8.85 6.74 3.81
N PRO A 40 -9.78 6.33 4.69
CA PRO A 40 -10.37 7.25 5.66
C PRO A 40 -9.30 7.95 6.48
N GLU A 41 -9.38 9.28 6.63
CA GLU A 41 -8.27 10.08 7.20
C GLU A 41 -7.90 9.66 8.62
N SER A 42 -8.89 9.36 9.46
CA SER A 42 -8.66 8.90 10.82
C SER A 42 -7.98 7.52 10.87
N LEU A 43 -8.29 6.64 9.90
CA LEU A 43 -7.65 5.35 9.75
C LEU A 43 -6.20 5.52 9.29
N GLU A 44 -5.98 6.33 8.26
CA GLU A 44 -4.64 6.54 7.69
C GLU A 44 -3.71 7.23 8.68
N ALA A 45 -4.18 8.23 9.42
CA ALA A 45 -3.39 8.89 10.47
C ALA A 45 -3.02 7.92 11.61
N ARG A 46 -3.98 7.12 12.08
CA ARG A 46 -3.73 6.10 13.11
C ARG A 46 -2.77 5.03 12.63
N PHE A 47 -2.88 4.61 11.37
CA PHE A 47 -2.01 3.61 10.79
C PHE A 47 -0.59 4.16 10.59
N ALA A 48 -0.43 5.37 10.05
CA ALA A 48 0.87 6.02 9.97
C ALA A 48 1.56 6.10 11.34
N LEU A 49 0.81 6.51 12.38
CA LEU A 49 1.33 6.65 13.74
C LEU A 49 1.61 5.34 14.45
N SER A 50 1.07 4.21 13.98
CA SER A 50 1.40 2.91 14.57
C SER A 50 2.85 2.52 14.33
N ALA A 51 3.52 3.11 13.33
CA ALA A 51 4.94 2.92 13.08
C ALA A 51 5.85 3.74 14.03
N ALA A 52 5.31 4.73 14.75
CA ALA A 52 6.08 5.52 15.71
C ALA A 52 6.19 4.80 17.07
N PRO A 53 7.38 4.79 17.71
CA PRO A 53 7.52 4.45 19.12
C PRO A 53 6.58 5.31 19.99
N PRO A 54 5.99 4.77 21.08
CA PRO A 54 4.97 5.47 21.86
C PRO A 54 5.38 6.87 22.32
N HIS A 55 6.63 7.05 22.76
CA HIS A 55 7.15 8.33 23.27
C HIS A 55 7.40 9.39 22.19
N LEU A 56 7.41 9.03 20.90
CA LEU A 56 7.58 9.96 19.78
C LEU A 56 6.26 10.25 19.06
N ARG A 57 5.23 9.43 19.30
CA ARG A 57 4.00 9.40 18.51
C ARG A 57 3.21 10.69 18.56
N ASP A 58 3.07 11.29 19.74
CA ASP A 58 2.21 12.47 19.92
C ASP A 58 2.82 13.72 19.30
N ALA A 59 4.15 13.82 19.28
CA ALA A 59 4.89 14.95 18.72
C ALA A 59 5.28 14.76 17.25
N ALA A 60 4.91 13.65 16.60
CA ALA A 60 5.26 13.36 15.21
C ALA A 60 4.38 14.13 14.20
N THR A 61 4.99 14.54 13.10
CA THR A 61 4.29 15.07 11.92
C THR A 61 3.62 13.93 11.15
N VAL A 62 2.43 14.14 10.61
CA VAL A 62 1.69 13.14 9.83
C VAL A 62 1.30 13.74 8.47
N TYR A 63 1.63 13.02 7.40
CA TYR A 63 1.11 13.30 6.07
C TYR A 63 0.16 12.19 5.63
N LEU A 64 -0.95 12.58 4.99
CA LEU A 64 -1.94 11.65 4.45
C LEU A 64 -1.94 11.74 2.93
N LEU A 65 -2.24 10.64 2.26
CA LEU A 65 -2.24 10.59 0.82
C LEU A 65 -3.55 11.11 0.25
N ASP A 66 -3.48 12.24 -0.45
CA ASP A 66 -4.54 12.69 -1.34
C ASP A 66 -4.32 12.09 -2.74
N PRO A 67 -5.23 11.24 -3.25
CA PRO A 67 -5.07 10.63 -4.57
C PRO A 67 -4.89 11.63 -5.72
N ALA A 68 -5.39 12.85 -5.58
CA ALA A 68 -5.34 13.89 -6.61
C ALA A 68 -4.18 14.88 -6.44
N LYS A 69 -3.48 14.89 -5.30
CA LYS A 69 -2.39 15.86 -5.01
C LYS A 69 -1.09 15.22 -4.55
N GLY A 70 -1.10 13.97 -4.10
CA GLY A 70 -0.01 13.37 -3.35
C GLY A 70 -0.17 13.59 -1.84
N TYR A 71 0.91 13.45 -1.08
CA TYR A 71 0.84 13.57 0.38
C TYR A 71 0.61 15.02 0.82
N VAL A 72 -0.36 15.21 1.71
CA VAL A 72 -0.71 16.49 2.32
C VAL A 72 -0.47 16.45 3.81
N LEU A 73 -0.01 17.58 4.38
CA LEU A 73 0.19 17.70 5.82
C LEU A 73 -1.17 17.63 6.54
N ASN A 74 -1.34 16.65 7.41
CA ASN A 74 -2.54 16.49 8.22
C ASN A 74 -2.33 16.96 9.67
N ARG A 75 -1.15 16.68 10.23
CA ARG A 75 -0.78 17.11 11.58
C ARG A 75 0.67 17.56 11.59
N LYS A 76 0.93 18.77 12.07
CA LYS A 76 2.30 19.27 12.26
C LYS A 76 2.83 18.84 13.63
N GLY A 77 3.96 18.14 13.64
CA GLY A 77 4.68 17.74 14.85
C GLY A 77 5.76 18.74 15.25
N SER A 78 6.49 18.40 16.32
CA SER A 78 7.55 19.23 16.91
C SER A 78 8.88 18.49 17.13
N ASN A 79 8.92 17.16 17.04
CA ASN A 79 10.12 16.36 17.32
C ASN A 79 10.95 16.00 16.07
N GLY A 80 10.59 16.52 14.90
CA GLY A 80 11.27 16.23 13.62
C GLY A 80 10.92 14.87 13.00
N VAL A 81 10.17 14.00 13.69
CA VAL A 81 9.70 12.72 13.14
C VAL A 81 8.51 12.97 12.22
N SER A 82 8.48 12.29 11.07
CA SER A 82 7.38 12.38 10.10
C SER A 82 6.89 11.01 9.69
N CYS A 83 5.58 10.78 9.76
CA CYS A 83 4.94 9.51 9.48
C CYS A 83 4.00 9.58 8.27
N ILE A 84 4.02 8.51 7.46
CA ILE A 84 3.14 8.32 6.30
C ILE A 84 2.69 6.86 6.20
N VAL A 85 1.61 6.62 5.45
CA VAL A 85 1.30 5.27 4.92
C VAL A 85 1.77 5.23 3.47
N VAL A 86 2.82 4.47 3.18
CA VAL A 86 3.38 4.35 1.83
C VAL A 86 2.42 3.57 0.94
N ARG A 87 1.96 4.24 -0.13
CA ARG A 87 1.13 3.66 -1.20
C ARG A 87 1.62 4.01 -2.62
N SER A 88 2.69 4.79 -2.69
CA SER A 88 3.37 5.20 -3.93
C SER A 88 4.85 4.86 -3.79
N ASP A 89 5.17 3.57 -3.82
CA ASP A 89 6.55 3.11 -3.60
C ASP A 89 7.47 3.55 -4.73
N TRP A 90 8.52 4.28 -4.38
CA TRP A 90 9.51 4.77 -5.34
C TRP A 90 10.63 3.77 -5.61
N GLN A 91 10.86 2.79 -4.72
CA GLN A 91 12.03 1.91 -4.74
C GLN A 91 11.97 0.87 -5.86
N TRP A 92 10.78 0.45 -6.27
CA TRP A 92 10.61 -0.57 -7.31
C TRP A 92 10.74 -0.02 -8.71
N THR A 93 11.99 0.04 -9.18
CA THR A 93 12.39 0.73 -10.41
C THR A 93 11.93 0.07 -11.70
N ASN A 94 11.42 -1.16 -11.65
CA ASN A 94 10.95 -1.90 -12.83
C ASN A 94 9.46 -2.26 -12.79
N HIS A 95 8.71 -1.81 -11.77
CA HIS A 95 7.29 -2.11 -11.63
C HIS A 95 6.44 -0.84 -11.69
N PRO A 96 5.20 -0.91 -12.23
CA PRO A 96 4.23 0.16 -12.05
C PRO A 96 3.90 0.32 -10.57
N PHE A 97 3.32 1.47 -10.22
CA PHE A 97 2.78 1.62 -8.89
C PHE A 97 1.63 0.63 -8.67
N ARG A 98 1.56 0.09 -7.47
CA ARG A 98 0.56 -0.86 -7.04
C ARG A 98 -0.48 -0.18 -6.17
N ASP A 99 -1.68 -0.73 -6.14
CA ASP A 99 -2.81 -0.20 -5.34
C ASP A 99 -3.12 -1.05 -4.11
N ASP A 100 -2.49 -2.22 -4.01
CA ASP A 100 -2.75 -3.25 -3.02
C ASP A 100 -1.72 -3.29 -1.88
N ILE A 101 -0.79 -2.34 -1.84
CA ILE A 101 0.31 -2.32 -0.87
C ILE A 101 0.25 -1.06 -0.03
N PHE A 102 0.20 -1.27 1.29
CA PHE A 102 0.10 -0.25 2.30
C PHE A 102 1.07 -0.61 3.43
N TRP A 103 2.01 0.27 3.75
CA TRP A 103 2.85 0.08 4.92
C TRP A 103 3.11 1.41 5.62
N ALA A 104 2.94 1.41 6.93
CA ALA A 104 3.19 2.58 7.75
C ALA A 104 4.68 2.73 8.04
N VAL A 105 5.18 3.96 7.97
CA VAL A 105 6.58 4.29 8.27
C VAL A 105 6.68 5.66 8.89
N CYS A 106 7.61 5.79 9.84
CA CYS A 106 8.02 7.06 10.41
C CYS A 106 9.50 7.26 10.16
N TYR A 107 9.86 8.43 9.64
CA TYR A 107 11.22 8.87 9.43
C TYR A 107 11.64 9.77 10.58
N ASP A 108 12.88 9.63 11.03
CA ASP A 108 13.49 10.56 11.97
C ASP A 108 13.71 11.94 11.32
N ALA A 109 14.37 12.86 12.04
CA ALA A 109 14.59 14.21 11.55
C ALA A 109 15.39 14.27 10.24
N GLU A 110 16.40 13.40 10.05
CA GLU A 110 17.21 13.39 8.84
C GLU A 110 16.51 12.67 7.69
N GLY A 111 15.86 11.53 7.96
CA GLY A 111 15.03 10.84 6.99
C GLY A 111 13.85 11.69 6.50
N SER A 112 13.27 12.52 7.37
CA SER A 112 12.19 13.45 7.01
C SER A 112 12.65 14.52 6.02
N LYS A 113 13.92 14.97 6.10
CA LYS A 113 14.51 15.96 5.19
C LYS A 113 15.01 15.35 3.88
N THR A 114 15.29 14.05 3.87
CA THR A 114 15.94 13.35 2.76
C THR A 114 15.02 12.32 2.12
N LEU A 115 14.97 11.10 2.67
CA LEU A 115 14.27 9.94 2.11
C LEU A 115 12.76 10.14 1.97
N LEU A 116 12.11 10.80 2.93
CA LEU A 116 10.68 11.10 2.86
C LEU A 116 10.34 11.89 1.59
N GLN A 117 11.21 12.80 1.17
CA GLN A 117 10.97 13.67 0.01
C GLN A 117 10.81 12.87 -1.29
N ASP A 118 11.45 11.70 -1.40
CA ASP A 118 11.28 10.81 -2.55
C ASP A 118 9.87 10.21 -2.60
N TYR A 119 9.29 9.87 -1.44
CA TYR A 119 7.91 9.38 -1.35
C TYR A 119 6.89 10.49 -1.62
N LEU A 120 7.13 11.70 -1.10
CA LEU A 120 6.29 12.86 -1.39
C LEU A 120 6.26 13.15 -2.89
N ALA A 121 7.43 13.24 -3.52
CA ALA A 121 7.55 13.46 -4.97
C ALA A 121 6.97 12.30 -5.79
N ALA A 122 7.15 11.05 -5.37
CA ALA A 122 6.58 9.90 -6.07
C ALA A 122 5.06 9.92 -6.05
N ALA A 123 4.44 10.30 -4.92
CA ALA A 123 3.00 10.42 -4.79
C ALA A 123 2.44 11.61 -5.58
N GLU A 124 3.13 12.75 -5.57
CA GLU A 124 2.76 13.93 -6.37
C GLU A 124 2.78 13.60 -7.87
N LEU A 125 3.81 12.89 -8.34
CA LEU A 125 3.85 12.43 -9.73
C LEU A 125 2.72 11.46 -10.05
N ARG A 126 2.39 10.55 -9.13
CA ARG A 126 1.32 9.55 -9.33
C ARG A 126 -0.06 10.20 -9.48
N ALA A 127 -0.32 11.28 -8.76
CA ALA A 127 -1.64 11.92 -8.67
C ALA A 127 -2.31 12.27 -10.03
N PRO A 128 -1.63 12.90 -11.00
CA PRO A 128 -2.18 13.13 -12.35
C PRO A 128 -2.29 11.88 -13.23
N GLY A 129 -2.26 10.67 -12.66
CA GLY A 129 -2.35 9.40 -13.39
C GLY A 129 -1.04 8.97 -14.05
N TRP A 130 0.11 9.49 -13.60
CA TRP A 130 1.39 9.03 -14.16
C TRP A 130 1.69 7.61 -13.72
N THR A 131 1.98 6.78 -14.71
CA THR A 131 2.61 5.48 -14.52
C THR A 131 4.12 5.64 -14.44
N ARG A 132 4.77 4.91 -13.52
CA ARG A 132 6.20 5.05 -13.24
C ARG A 132 7.11 4.69 -14.43
N SER A 133 6.59 4.01 -15.46
CA SER A 133 7.31 3.72 -16.71
C SER A 133 7.77 4.97 -17.48
N LYS A 134 7.27 6.18 -17.12
CA LYS A 134 7.64 7.45 -17.74
C LYS A 134 8.61 8.33 -16.92
N ARG A 135 9.25 7.80 -15.86
CA ARG A 135 10.10 8.61 -14.95
C ARG A 135 11.52 8.81 -15.49
N THR A 136 11.84 10.02 -15.93
CA THR A 136 13.21 10.49 -16.29
C THR A 136 13.87 11.38 -15.23
N ARG A 137 13.17 11.72 -14.13
CA ARG A 137 13.66 12.64 -13.08
C ARG A 137 14.45 11.89 -11.99
N LYS A 138 15.65 12.40 -11.66
CA LYS A 138 16.47 11.94 -10.51
C LYS A 138 15.72 12.19 -9.19
N SER A 139 15.93 11.32 -8.20
CA SER A 139 15.32 11.43 -6.87
C SER A 139 15.74 12.75 -6.19
N PRO A 140 14.81 13.50 -5.55
CA PRO A 140 15.11 14.71 -4.80
C PRO A 140 16.18 14.52 -3.72
N SER A 141 16.23 13.35 -3.07
CA SER A 141 17.22 13.05 -2.03
C SER A 141 18.63 12.80 -2.59
N GLY A 142 18.79 12.69 -3.92
CA GLY A 142 20.07 12.40 -4.55
C GLY A 142 20.58 10.98 -4.29
N LEU A 143 19.84 10.15 -3.54
CA LEU A 143 20.16 8.75 -3.32
C LEU A 143 19.93 7.99 -4.62
N ALA A 144 21.01 7.76 -5.36
CA ALA A 144 21.03 6.75 -6.41
C ALA A 144 20.66 5.41 -5.77
N LEU A 145 19.56 4.81 -6.23
CA LEU A 145 19.03 3.51 -5.80
C LEU A 145 20.15 2.56 -5.34
N PRO A 146 20.38 2.41 -4.02
CA PRO A 146 21.27 1.37 -3.58
C PRO A 146 20.42 0.11 -3.50
N ARG A 147 20.88 -0.91 -4.21
CA ARG A 147 20.41 -2.31 -4.23
C ARG A 147 20.42 -2.99 -2.83
N ILE A 148 20.44 -2.24 -1.73
CA ILE A 148 20.95 -2.65 -0.42
C ILE A 148 19.95 -2.44 0.74
N LEU A 149 18.92 -1.58 0.63
CA LEU A 149 18.11 -1.22 1.81
C LEU A 149 16.77 -1.96 1.99
N ILE A 150 16.49 -3.02 1.21
CA ILE A 150 15.30 -3.87 1.46
C ILE A 150 15.59 -4.96 2.50
N ARG A 151 16.87 -5.24 2.82
CA ARG A 151 17.23 -6.35 3.71
C ARG A 151 17.02 -6.09 5.22
N LEU A 152 16.76 -4.84 5.64
CA LEU A 152 16.68 -4.52 7.07
C LEU A 152 15.25 -4.43 7.65
N VAL A 153 14.22 -4.28 6.81
CA VAL A 153 12.82 -4.19 7.30
C VAL A 153 12.10 -5.54 7.31
N TRP A 154 12.57 -6.53 6.54
CA TRP A 154 11.89 -7.82 6.39
C TRP A 154 12.55 -9.00 7.13
N GLU A 155 13.65 -8.78 7.85
CA GLU A 155 14.44 -9.85 8.47
C GLU A 155 14.73 -9.64 9.98
N PHE A 156 13.82 -8.98 10.72
CA PHE A 156 13.87 -8.95 12.19
C PHE A 156 12.52 -9.26 12.84
N PRO A 157 12.17 -10.54 13.09
CA PRO A 157 11.15 -10.90 14.06
C PRO A 157 11.69 -11.09 15.49
N THR A 158 12.99 -10.91 15.78
CA THR A 158 13.58 -11.43 17.03
C THR A 158 14.23 -10.43 18.00
N CYS A 159 14.31 -9.13 17.69
CA CYS A 159 14.92 -8.15 18.62
C CYS A 159 13.92 -7.43 19.55
N TRP A 160 12.75 -8.02 19.83
CA TRP A 160 11.79 -7.42 20.78
C TRP A 160 11.89 -7.97 22.21
N HIS A 161 12.75 -8.97 22.48
CA HIS A 161 12.79 -9.61 23.82
C HIS A 161 14.12 -9.68 24.55
N ARG A 162 15.23 -9.13 24.05
CA ARG A 162 16.47 -9.10 24.83
C ARG A 162 17.37 -7.90 24.49
N SER A 163 17.69 -7.15 25.55
CA SER A 163 18.74 -6.14 25.67
C SER A 163 18.40 -4.69 25.31
N CYS A 164 17.67 -4.04 26.24
CA CYS A 164 18.00 -2.68 26.63
C CYS A 164 19.34 -2.70 27.42
N ALA A 165 20.47 -2.62 26.75
CA ALA A 165 21.74 -2.25 27.39
C ALA A 165 22.77 -1.82 26.34
N ALA A 166 23.42 -0.69 26.63
CA ALA A 166 24.62 -0.14 25.99
C ALA A 166 24.43 0.65 24.67
N PHE A 167 24.05 1.92 24.81
CA PHE A 167 24.69 2.98 24.02
C PHE A 167 25.99 3.38 24.75
N PRO A 168 27.19 3.22 24.18
CA PRO A 168 28.34 3.95 24.67
C PRO A 168 28.24 5.38 24.15
N ALA A 169 28.23 6.32 25.09
CA ALA A 169 28.41 7.74 24.82
C ALA A 169 29.76 7.95 24.13
N LEU A 170 29.76 8.63 22.98
CA LEU A 170 30.96 9.27 22.45
C LEU A 170 30.70 10.77 22.32
N ALA A 171 31.30 11.49 23.26
CA ALA A 171 31.85 12.82 23.14
C ALA A 171 33.28 12.74 23.72
N PRO A 172 34.19 13.68 23.45
CA PRO A 172 34.05 14.94 22.72
C PRO A 172 34.60 14.92 21.29
#